data_AF-A0A822Y7I5-F1
#
_entry.id   AF-A0A822Y7I5-F1
#
_cell.length_a   1.000
_cell.length_b   1.000
_cell.length_c   1.000
_cell.angle_alpha   90.00
_cell.angle_beta   90.00
_cell.angle_gamma   90.00
#
_symmetry.space_group_name_H-M   'P 1'
#
loop_
_entity.id
_entity.type
_entity.pdbx_description
1 polymer ?
#
loop_
_entity_poly.entity_id
_entity_poly.type
_entity_poly.pdbx_seq_one_letter_code
_entity_poly.pdbx_strand_id
1 'polypeptide(L)'
;MSPSTIYTLSFGPSMHLPDILVATSSSGSVHVFRLGFILNQRSLRSSNLLGSLIPDSINDAFEADHHHVLHNAVPAGVKSYVVIRSVDKVVSTSITQSQASTSRACISIITYNGYFQEYSLSINDTNEASWGLEREFNLLTAIPDKLTDA
;
A
#
# COMPACT_ATOMS: atom_id res chain seq x y z
N MET A 1 7.55 10.26 -23.16
CA MET A 1 6.75 9.91 -21.98
C MET A 1 6.13 11.18 -21.44
N SER A 2 4.81 11.22 -21.27
CA SER A 2 4.15 12.29 -20.53
C SER A 2 4.40 12.08 -19.02
N PRO A 3 4.60 13.16 -18.24
CA PRO A 3 4.78 13.05 -16.81
C PRO A 3 3.51 12.47 -16.14
N SER A 4 3.70 11.54 -15.20
CA SER A 4 2.60 11.00 -14.40
C SER A 4 2.38 11.87 -13.16
N THR A 5 1.13 12.23 -12.88
CA THR A 5 0.75 13.02 -11.71
C THR A 5 0.25 12.09 -10.60
N ILE A 6 0.74 12.28 -9.38
CA ILE A 6 0.16 11.59 -8.20
C ILE A 6 -1.20 12.20 -7.90
N TYR A 7 -2.23 11.36 -7.79
CA TYR A 7 -3.57 11.79 -7.41
C TYR A 7 -3.75 11.80 -5.91
N THR A 8 -3.42 10.69 -5.24
CA THR A 8 -3.55 10.58 -3.79
C THR A 8 -2.48 9.70 -3.19
N LEU A 9 -2.26 9.86 -1.89
CA LEU A 9 -1.32 9.09 -1.08
C LEU A 9 -1.96 8.71 0.26
N SER A 10 -1.57 7.55 0.81
CA SER A 10 -2.03 7.06 2.11
C SER A 10 -0.90 6.34 2.83
N PHE A 11 -0.69 6.68 4.10
CA PHE A 11 0.15 5.91 5.01
C PHE A 11 -0.63 4.73 5.61
N GLY A 12 0.06 3.63 5.89
CA GLY A 12 -0.51 2.48 6.58
C GLY A 12 -0.88 2.83 8.01
N PRO A 13 -1.94 2.23 8.58
CA PRO A 13 -2.26 2.40 10.00
C PRO A 13 -1.09 1.92 10.86
N SER A 14 -0.73 2.70 11.89
CA SER A 14 0.33 2.33 12.84
C SER A 14 0.13 3.02 14.19
N MET A 15 0.54 2.34 15.26
CA MET A 15 0.61 2.90 16.62
C MET A 15 1.89 3.72 16.86
N HIS A 16 2.90 3.56 15.99
CA HIS A 16 4.20 4.24 16.12
C HIS A 16 4.57 4.96 14.82
N LEU A 17 5.11 4.25 13.83
CA LEU A 17 5.37 4.79 12.50
C LEU A 17 4.79 3.88 11.41
N PRO A 18 4.19 4.42 10.34
CA PRO A 18 3.73 3.62 9.21
C PRO A 18 4.90 2.89 8.53
N ASP A 19 4.69 1.61 8.24
CA ASP A 19 5.66 0.78 7.52
C ASP A 19 5.50 0.87 5.99
N ILE A 20 4.38 1.41 5.52
CA ILE A 20 4.01 1.43 4.11
C ILE A 20 3.38 2.78 3.76
N LEU A 21 3.75 3.32 2.59
CA LEU A 21 3.10 4.43 1.91
C LEU A 21 2.61 3.93 0.54
N VAL A 22 1.36 4.24 0.20
CA VAL A 22 0.77 3.92 -1.11
C VAL A 22 0.38 5.22 -1.81
N ALA A 23 0.55 5.27 -3.13
CA ALA A 23 0.09 6.36 -3.98
C ALA A 23 -0.57 5.85 -5.27
N THR A 24 -1.62 6.54 -5.73
CA THR A 24 -2.17 6.34 -7.08
C THR A 24 -1.70 7.46 -8.00
N SER A 25 -1.56 7.15 -9.29
CA SER A 25 -1.10 8.13 -10.28
C SER A 25 -1.93 8.13 -11.55
N SER A 26 -1.77 9.18 -12.36
CA SER A 26 -2.51 9.38 -13.62
C SER A 26 -2.24 8.31 -14.67
N SER A 27 -1.18 7.52 -14.52
CA SER A 27 -0.93 6.33 -15.37
C SER A 27 -1.85 5.15 -15.06
N GLY A 28 -2.71 5.25 -14.04
CA GLY A 28 -3.52 4.13 -13.57
C GLY A 28 -2.74 3.13 -12.71
N SER A 29 -1.53 3.49 -12.27
CA SER A 29 -0.69 2.62 -11.43
C SER A 29 -0.86 2.94 -9.94
N VAL A 30 -0.62 1.92 -9.11
CA VAL A 30 -0.47 2.03 -7.66
C VAL A 30 1.01 1.82 -7.33
N HIS A 31 1.60 2.80 -6.65
CA HIS A 31 2.97 2.78 -6.18
C HIS A 31 2.98 2.52 -4.68
N VAL A 32 3.85 1.63 -4.23
CA VAL A 32 3.99 1.28 -2.82
C VAL A 32 5.43 1.40 -2.40
N PHE A 33 5.65 2.10 -1.31
CA PHE A 33 6.96 2.35 -0.72
C PHE A 33 7.00 1.72 0.67
N ARG A 34 7.97 0.84 0.92
CA ARG A 34 8.24 0.31 2.26
C ARG A 34 9.09 1.32 3.04
N LEU A 35 8.60 1.73 4.21
CA LEU A 35 9.22 2.74 5.07
C LEU A 35 10.04 2.12 6.21
N GLY A 36 9.70 0.91 6.67
CA GLY A 36 10.28 0.28 7.87
C GLY A 36 11.78 0.01 7.82
N PHE A 37 12.37 -0.16 6.62
CA PHE A 37 13.82 -0.35 6.47
C PHE A 37 14.61 0.92 6.82
N ILE A 38 14.03 2.09 6.55
CA ILE A 38 14.64 3.40 6.79
C ILE A 38 14.75 3.70 8.29
N LEU A 39 13.88 3.09 9.11
CA LEU A 39 13.79 3.37 10.55
C LEU A 39 14.69 2.49 11.41
N ASN A 40 14.93 1.24 10.99
CA ASN A 40 15.87 0.36 11.70
C ASN A 40 17.31 0.88 11.66
N GLN A 41 17.66 1.72 10.67
CA GLN A 41 18.93 2.46 10.67
C GLN A 41 18.93 3.68 11.62
N ARG A 42 17.76 4.18 12.04
CA ARG A 42 17.59 5.42 12.83
C ARG A 42 17.41 5.23 14.33
N SER A 43 17.32 4.00 14.86
CA SER A 43 17.13 3.78 16.30
C SER A 43 18.26 4.35 17.19
N LEU A 44 19.32 4.90 16.58
CA LEU A 44 20.39 5.64 17.25
C LEU A 44 20.19 7.17 17.35
N ARG A 45 19.26 7.84 16.63
CA ARG A 45 19.14 9.32 16.69
C ARG A 45 17.72 9.90 16.54
N SER A 46 17.18 10.27 17.71
CA SER A 46 16.35 11.46 18.03
C SER A 46 14.93 11.66 17.46
N SER A 47 14.10 12.14 18.39
CA SER A 47 12.68 12.50 18.35
C SER A 47 12.37 13.73 17.48
N ASN A 48 11.48 13.56 16.48
CA ASN A 48 10.47 14.54 16.05
C ASN A 48 9.61 13.91 14.94
N LEU A 49 8.37 13.53 15.31
CA LEU A 49 7.48 12.60 14.60
C LEU A 49 7.28 12.84 13.09
N LEU A 50 7.31 14.09 12.62
CA LEU A 50 7.16 14.43 11.20
C LEU A 50 8.49 14.74 10.50
N GLY A 51 9.46 15.33 11.21
CA GLY A 51 10.81 15.57 10.70
C GLY A 51 11.60 14.28 10.52
N SER A 52 11.33 13.27 11.35
CA SER A 52 11.92 11.93 11.26
C SER A 52 11.26 11.05 10.19
N LEU A 53 10.24 11.53 9.47
CA LEU A 53 9.67 10.83 8.31
C LEU A 53 10.42 11.18 7.03
N ILE A 54 11.06 12.36 6.98
CA ILE A 54 11.85 12.81 5.84
C ILE A 54 13.29 12.32 6.07
N PRO A 55 13.85 11.49 5.19
CA PRO A 55 15.24 11.09 5.32
C PRO A 55 16.21 12.25 5.15
N ASP A 56 17.25 12.28 5.99
CA ASP A 56 18.42 13.15 5.80
C ASP A 56 19.09 12.89 4.43
N SER A 57 19.00 11.65 3.93
CA SER A 57 19.31 11.26 2.55
C SER A 57 18.12 10.54 1.93
N ILE A 58 17.44 11.20 1.00
CA ILE A 58 16.25 10.68 0.30
C ILE A 58 16.58 9.45 -0.57
N ASN A 59 17.84 9.22 -0.92
CA ASN A 59 18.25 8.16 -1.83
C ASN A 59 17.80 6.76 -1.37
N ASP A 60 18.14 6.36 -0.14
CA ASP A 60 17.98 4.96 0.29
C ASP A 60 16.50 4.53 0.44
N ALA A 61 15.60 5.50 0.65
CA ALA A 61 14.17 5.30 0.87
C ALA A 61 13.38 5.06 -0.42
N PHE A 62 13.92 5.51 -1.56
CA PHE A 62 13.32 5.39 -2.89
C PHE A 62 14.14 4.49 -3.80
N GLU A 63 15.09 3.74 -3.24
CA GLU A 63 15.78 2.68 -3.97
C GLU A 63 14.75 1.75 -4.60
N ALA A 64 15.00 1.37 -5.86
CA ALA A 64 14.06 0.61 -6.68
C ALA A 64 13.56 -0.66 -5.99
N ASP A 65 14.39 -1.25 -5.13
CA ASP A 65 14.06 -2.47 -4.41
C ASP A 65 12.90 -2.26 -3.42
N HIS A 66 12.74 -1.08 -2.81
CA HIS A 66 11.66 -0.80 -1.84
C HIS A 66 10.42 -0.18 -2.47
N HIS A 67 10.42 -0.04 -3.80
CA HIS A 67 9.36 0.55 -4.60
C HIS A 67 8.63 -0.52 -5.42
N HIS A 68 7.44 -0.90 -4.97
CA HIS A 68 6.59 -1.85 -5.67
C HIS A 68 5.55 -1.12 -6.51
N VAL A 69 5.30 -1.58 -7.74
CA VAL A 69 4.31 -0.97 -8.64
C VAL A 69 3.33 -2.01 -9.14
N LEU A 70 2.04 -1.73 -8.93
CA LEU A 70 0.96 -2.40 -9.65
C LEU A 70 0.53 -1.52 -10.82
N HIS A 71 0.85 -1.94 -12.04
CA HIS A 71 0.39 -1.27 -13.24
C HIS A 71 -1.06 -1.60 -13.56
N ASN A 72 -1.75 -0.66 -14.21
CA ASN A 72 -3.14 -0.83 -14.66
C ASN A 72 -4.11 -1.25 -13.53
N ALA A 73 -3.86 -0.78 -12.31
CA ALA A 73 -4.77 -0.99 -11.17
C ALA A 73 -6.10 -0.26 -11.38
N VAL A 74 -6.06 0.91 -12.01
CA VAL A 74 -7.26 1.66 -12.40
C VAL A 74 -7.13 2.18 -13.83
N PRO A 75 -8.24 2.56 -14.51
CA PRO A 75 -8.15 3.16 -15.83
C PRO A 75 -7.28 4.43 -15.82
N ALA A 76 -6.33 4.51 -16.74
CA ALA A 76 -5.45 5.68 -16.86
C ALA A 76 -6.25 6.97 -17.09
N GLY A 77 -5.79 8.07 -16.49
CA GLY A 77 -6.46 9.37 -16.55
C GLY A 77 -7.66 9.53 -15.61
N VAL A 78 -8.18 8.46 -15.01
CA VAL A 78 -9.28 8.55 -14.03
C VAL A 78 -8.71 8.88 -12.66
N LYS A 79 -9.14 10.02 -12.08
CA LYS A 79 -8.77 10.40 -10.70
C LYS A 79 -9.21 9.32 -9.72
N SER A 80 -8.40 9.09 -8.68
CA SER A 80 -8.66 8.07 -7.67
C SER A 80 -8.18 8.49 -6.29
N TYR A 81 -8.87 7.99 -5.27
CA TYR A 81 -8.49 8.05 -3.87
C TYR A 81 -8.06 6.68 -3.39
N VAL A 82 -6.93 6.60 -2.69
CA VAL A 82 -6.41 5.36 -2.09
C VAL A 82 -6.32 5.46 -0.58
N VAL A 83 -6.63 4.37 0.10
CA VAL A 83 -6.45 4.21 1.55
C VAL A 83 -5.89 2.82 1.83
N ILE A 84 -4.92 2.74 2.75
CA ILE A 84 -4.48 1.47 3.34
C ILE A 84 -5.37 1.18 4.55
N ARG A 85 -6.13 0.09 4.50
CA ARG A 85 -7.11 -0.28 5.53
C ARG A 85 -6.50 -1.04 6.70
N SER A 86 -5.56 -1.93 6.41
CA SER A 86 -4.83 -2.71 7.40
C SER A 86 -3.46 -3.08 6.87
N VAL A 87 -2.53 -3.30 7.80
CA VAL A 87 -1.23 -3.92 7.52
C VAL A 87 -0.99 -4.95 8.62
N ASP A 88 -0.96 -6.21 8.23
CA ASP A 88 -0.80 -7.35 9.12
C ASP A 88 0.56 -8.01 8.88
N LYS A 89 1.27 -8.39 9.94
CA LYS A 89 2.49 -9.19 9.85
C LYS A 89 2.14 -10.65 10.09
N VAL A 90 2.15 -11.45 9.03
CA VAL A 90 1.91 -12.89 9.09
C VAL A 90 3.24 -13.59 9.32
N VAL A 91 3.40 -14.26 10.45
CA VAL A 91 4.58 -15.10 10.72
C VAL A 91 4.21 -16.54 10.40
N SER A 92 4.85 -17.11 9.38
CA SER A 92 4.67 -18.51 9.02
C SER A 92 5.59 -19.35 9.90
N THR A 93 5.01 -20.13 10.83
CA THR A 93 5.75 -21.17 11.55
C THR A 93 5.85 -22.42 10.68
N SER A 94 6.91 -22.51 9.87
CA SER A 94 7.31 -23.78 9.25
C SER A 94 8.01 -24.67 10.28
N ILE A 95 7.68 -25.97 10.28
CA ILE A 95 8.27 -27.00 11.17
C ILE A 95 9.78 -27.18 10.91
N THR A 96 10.28 -26.70 9.76
CA THR A 96 11.70 -26.78 9.40
C THR A 96 12.26 -25.37 9.14
N GLN A 97 12.95 -24.85 10.16
CA GLN A 97 13.94 -23.76 10.12
C GLN A 97 13.74 -22.62 9.10
N SER A 98 12.93 -21.64 9.48
CA SER A 98 13.14 -20.17 9.36
C SER A 98 11.79 -19.51 9.60
N GLN A 99 11.74 -18.53 10.51
CA GLN A 99 10.53 -17.73 10.70
C GLN A 99 10.40 -16.79 9.50
N ALA A 100 9.69 -17.22 8.47
CA ALA A 100 9.37 -16.35 7.34
C ALA A 100 8.23 -15.41 7.75
N SER A 101 8.46 -14.10 7.65
CA SER A 101 7.46 -13.07 7.91
C SER A 101 6.99 -12.42 6.61
N THR A 102 5.68 -12.32 6.44
CA THR A 102 5.06 -11.66 5.29
C THR A 102 4.25 -10.49 5.80
N SER A 103 4.51 -9.31 5.28
CA SER A 103 3.65 -8.15 5.51
C SER A 103 2.52 -8.19 4.49
N ARG A 104 1.28 -8.15 4.97
CA ARG A 104 0.07 -8.13 4.13
C ARG A 104 -0.68 -6.82 4.33
N ALA A 105 -0.86 -6.05 3.26
CA ALA A 105 -1.64 -4.82 3.28
C ALA A 105 -2.96 -5.00 2.54
N CYS A 106 -4.03 -4.42 3.08
CA CYS A 106 -5.31 -4.26 2.39
C CYS A 106 -5.45 -2.82 1.91
N ILE A 107 -5.60 -2.62 0.60
CA ILE A 107 -5.59 -1.32 -0.05
C ILE A 107 -6.93 -1.14 -0.75
N SER A 108 -7.67 -0.08 -0.40
CA SER A 108 -8.91 0.28 -1.11
C SER A 108 -8.70 1.49 -1.99
N ILE A 109 -9.27 1.45 -3.18
CA ILE A 109 -9.24 2.52 -4.16
C ILE A 109 -10.67 2.85 -4.57
N ILE A 110 -11.00 4.14 -4.56
CA ILE A 110 -12.24 4.64 -5.16
C ILE A 110 -11.87 5.54 -6.33
N THR A 111 -12.49 5.32 -7.48
CA THR A 111 -12.26 6.11 -8.68
C THR A 111 -13.41 7.07 -8.96
N TYR A 112 -13.13 8.15 -9.69
CA TYR A 112 -14.15 9.15 -10.04
C TYR A 112 -15.19 8.63 -11.03
N ASN A 113 -14.91 7.54 -11.75
CA ASN A 113 -15.91 6.84 -12.57
C ASN A 113 -16.77 5.86 -11.77
N GLY A 114 -16.67 5.88 -10.44
CA GLY A 114 -17.59 5.20 -9.54
C GLY A 114 -17.18 3.80 -9.11
N TYR A 115 -15.97 3.33 -9.40
CA TYR A 115 -15.54 2.00 -8.98
C TYR A 115 -14.93 2.03 -7.58
N PHE A 116 -15.24 1.01 -6.80
CA PHE A 116 -14.48 0.61 -5.63
C PHE A 116 -13.68 -0.65 -5.99
N GLN A 117 -12.37 -0.60 -5.75
CA GLN A 117 -11.49 -1.77 -5.81
C GLN A 117 -10.83 -2.00 -4.46
N GLU A 118 -10.64 -3.25 -4.09
CA GLU A 118 -9.83 -3.66 -2.97
C GLU A 118 -8.74 -4.62 -3.42
N TYR A 119 -7.50 -4.23 -3.15
CA TYR A 119 -6.31 -5.02 -3.43
C TYR A 119 -5.71 -5.56 -2.14
N SER A 120 -5.27 -6.81 -2.17
CA SER A 120 -4.32 -7.35 -1.21
C SER A 120 -2.90 -7.27 -1.78
N LEU A 121 -1.97 -6.81 -0.96
CA LEU A 121 -0.54 -6.79 -1.26
C LEU A 121 0.18 -7.62 -0.21
N SER A 122 0.95 -8.61 -0.63
CA SER A 122 1.80 -9.40 0.27
C SER A 122 3.26 -9.21 -0.14
N ILE A 123 4.10 -8.81 0.83
CA ILE A 123 5.54 -8.64 0.63
C ILE A 123 6.27 -9.55 1.61
N ASN A 124 7.06 -10.48 1.08
CA ASN A 124 7.83 -11.45 1.87
C ASN A 124 9.14 -10.84 2.42
N ASP A 125 9.92 -11.66 3.13
CA ASP A 125 11.22 -11.25 3.68
C ASP A 125 12.30 -11.02 2.61
N THR A 126 12.17 -11.65 1.42
CA THR A 126 13.03 -11.37 0.26
C THR A 126 12.58 -10.13 -0.51
N ASN A 127 11.60 -9.39 0.04
CA ASN A 127 11.07 -8.15 -0.51
C ASN A 127 10.39 -8.31 -1.87
N GLU A 128 9.92 -9.51 -2.21
CA GLU A 128 9.11 -9.76 -3.39
C GLU A 128 7.64 -9.45 -3.08
N ALA A 129 7.00 -8.69 -3.97
CA ALA A 129 5.60 -8.31 -3.86
C ALA A 129 4.70 -9.21 -4.70
N SER A 130 3.56 -9.60 -4.13
CA SER A 130 2.47 -10.28 -4.81
C SER A 130 1.16 -9.53 -4.56
N TRP A 131 0.31 -9.47 -5.59
CA TRP A 131 -0.91 -8.68 -5.61
C TRP A 131 -2.13 -9.57 -5.88
N GLY A 132 -3.26 -9.25 -5.24
CA GLY A 132 -4.57 -9.82 -5.53
C GLY A 132 -5.63 -8.73 -5.59
N LEU A 133 -6.56 -8.81 -6.55
CA LEU A 133 -7.79 -8.01 -6.54
C LEU A 133 -8.87 -8.82 -5.83
N GLU A 134 -9.25 -8.39 -4.64
CA GLU A 134 -10.17 -9.12 -3.76
C GLU A 134 -11.62 -8.74 -4.04
N ARG A 135 -11.88 -7.45 -4.32
CA ARG A 135 -13.21 -6.93 -4.62
C ARG A 135 -13.14 -5.86 -5.70
N GLU A 136 -14.09 -5.88 -6.61
CA GLU A 136 -14.37 -4.78 -7.52
C GLU A 136 -15.88 -4.66 -7.73
N PHE A 137 -16.42 -3.46 -7.57
CA PHE A 137 -17.81 -3.16 -7.90
C PHE A 137 -18.02 -1.67 -8.16
N ASN A 138 -19.07 -1.35 -8.91
CA ASN A 138 -19.44 0.02 -9.22
C ASN A 138 -20.38 0.56 -8.13
N LEU A 139 -19.94 1.58 -7.40
CA LEU A 139 -20.66 2.28 -6.34
C LEU A 139 -21.94 2.95 -6.83
N LEU A 140 -22.04 3.27 -8.13
CA LEU A 140 -23.23 3.88 -8.73
C LEU A 140 -24.33 2.85 -8.99
N THR A 141 -24.00 1.56 -9.03
CA THR A 141 -24.94 0.46 -9.30
C THR A 141 -24.95 -0.59 -8.20
N ALA A 142 -24.25 -0.37 -7.10
CA ALA A 142 -24.20 -1.29 -5.97
C ALA A 142 -25.59 -1.33 -5.30
N ILE A 143 -26.31 -2.42 -5.50
CA ILE A 143 -27.55 -2.71 -4.79
C ILE A 143 -27.15 -3.36 -3.47
N PRO A 144 -27.63 -2.89 -2.30
CA PRO A 144 -27.38 -3.58 -1.05
C PRO A 144 -27.93 -5.00 -1.14
N ASP A 145 -27.14 -6.01 -0.74
CA ASP A 145 -27.66 -7.35 -0.53
C ASP A 145 -28.88 -7.21 0.40
N LYS A 146 -30.03 -7.64 -0.10
CA LYS A 146 -31.32 -7.48 0.58
C LYS A 146 -31.15 -7.87 2.05
N LEU A 147 -31.62 -7.03 2.97
CA LEU A 147 -32.02 -7.53 4.28
C LEU A 147 -32.92 -8.72 4.02
N THR A 148 -32.43 -9.92 4.31
CA THR A 148 -33.29 -11.07 4.49
C THR A 148 -34.07 -10.82 5.77
N ASP A 149 -35.13 -10.03 5.66
CA ASP A 149 -36.22 -10.00 6.62
C ASP A 149 -37.02 -11.30 6.43
N ALA A 150 -36.84 -12.24 7.36
CA ALA A 150 -37.83 -13.16 7.93
C ALA A 150 -37.13 -14.35 8.62
#